data_AF-A0A5P9CCI1-F1
#
_entry.id   AF-A0A5P9CCI1-F1
#
_cell.length_a   1.000
_cell.length_b   1.000
_cell.length_c   1.000
_cell.angle_alpha   90.00
_cell.angle_beta   90.00
_cell.angle_gamma   90.00
#
_symmetry.space_group_name_H-M   'P 1'
#
loop_
_entity.id
_entity.type
_entity.pdbx_description
1 polymer ?
#
loop_
_entity_poly.entity_id
_entity_poly.type
_entity_poly.pdbx_seq_one_letter_code
_entity_poly.pdbx_strand_id
1 'polypeptide(L)'
;MKRLPLKLLISTLFISTTFPAFAEVGGSSNGIGQQAQATPATRTILVKMDDINYSQKTIDVKPGETVRFVLKNEGALMHEFNIGQAASQLEHQRKMASLFKDGTLTPTGMAERIVWHERYGMGDSNPPGYPEVIKAKHDDPNAVLVEPGTTKEFVWTFPKAGSLSFACTLPGHYQAGMVGEFALR
;
A
#
# COMPACT_ATOMS: atom_id res chain seq x y z
N MET A 1 -11.71 18.83 79.14
CA MET A 1 -11.53 17.65 78.27
C MET A 1 -11.15 18.12 76.87
N LYS A 2 -9.93 17.82 76.42
CA LYS A 2 -9.32 18.33 75.17
C LYS A 2 -9.97 17.68 73.95
N ARG A 3 -10.37 18.46 72.94
CA ARG A 3 -10.71 17.97 71.60
C ARG A 3 -9.58 18.34 70.64
N LEU A 4 -8.99 17.34 70.00
CA LEU A 4 -7.90 17.45 69.03
C LEU A 4 -8.47 17.55 67.61
N PRO A 5 -7.91 18.36 66.69
CA PRO A 5 -8.40 18.41 65.32
C PRO A 5 -7.83 17.26 64.47
N LEU A 6 -8.74 16.58 63.76
CA LEU A 6 -8.47 15.50 62.81
C LEU A 6 -7.72 16.07 61.59
N LYS A 7 -6.45 15.71 61.41
CA LYS A 7 -5.70 15.99 60.18
C LYS A 7 -6.07 14.95 59.12
N LEU A 8 -6.70 15.40 58.04
CA LEU A 8 -6.99 14.60 56.85
C LEU A 8 -5.69 14.44 56.04
N LEU A 9 -5.16 13.22 55.96
CA LEU A 9 -4.04 12.85 55.08
C LEU A 9 -4.62 12.39 53.75
N ILE A 10 -4.45 13.19 52.70
CA ILE A 10 -4.76 12.80 51.32
C ILE A 10 -3.49 12.19 50.73
N SER A 11 -3.50 10.87 50.52
CA SER A 11 -2.44 10.13 49.82
C SER A 11 -2.75 10.15 48.32
N THR A 12 -1.96 10.89 47.53
CA THR A 12 -2.05 10.92 46.06
C THR A 12 -1.38 9.68 45.46
N LEU A 13 -2.20 8.81 44.85
CA LEU A 13 -1.76 7.64 44.09
C LEU A 13 -1.38 8.07 42.66
N PHE A 14 -0.08 8.03 42.33
CA PHE A 14 0.40 8.21 40.96
C PHE A 14 0.14 6.93 40.16
N ILE A 15 -0.78 6.98 39.20
CA ILE A 15 -0.97 5.92 38.22
C ILE A 15 -0.05 6.22 37.04
N SER A 16 1.07 5.49 36.94
CA SER A 16 1.97 5.50 35.80
C SER A 16 1.35 4.66 34.67
N THR A 17 0.79 5.31 33.66
CA THR A 17 0.36 4.62 32.43
C THR A 17 1.56 4.42 31.52
N THR A 18 2.00 3.18 31.36
CA THR A 18 2.96 2.78 30.33
C THR A 18 2.24 2.70 28.99
N PHE A 19 2.63 3.57 28.05
CA PHE A 19 2.22 3.41 26.65
C PHE A 19 3.07 2.30 26.01
N PRO A 20 2.48 1.34 25.27
CA PRO A 20 3.26 0.42 24.46
C PRO A 20 3.94 1.19 23.33
N ALA A 21 5.26 1.09 23.26
CA ALA A 21 6.03 1.57 22.11
C ALA A 21 5.73 0.66 20.91
N PHE A 22 5.08 1.20 19.88
CA PHE A 22 4.95 0.52 18.60
C PHE A 22 6.31 0.54 17.90
N ALA A 23 6.81 -0.64 17.51
CA ALA A 23 8.00 -0.77 16.70
C ALA A 23 7.73 -0.17 15.30
N GLU A 24 8.51 0.85 14.95
CA GLU A 24 8.50 1.47 13.63
C GLU A 24 9.09 0.46 12.64
N VAL A 25 8.25 -0.08 11.75
CA VAL A 25 8.71 -0.91 10.63
C VAL A 25 9.45 0.02 9.67
N GLY A 26 10.77 0.09 9.84
CA GLY A 26 11.67 0.90 9.02
C GLY A 26 11.80 0.32 7.62
N GLY A 27 10.94 0.78 6.70
CA GLY A 27 11.24 0.80 5.27
C GLY A 27 12.10 2.02 4.96
N SER A 28 13.20 1.86 4.23
CA SER A 28 14.07 2.97 3.81
C SER A 28 13.24 4.09 3.20
N SER A 29 13.23 5.27 3.83
CA SER A 29 12.53 6.43 3.32
C SER A 29 13.32 7.02 2.16
N ASN A 30 12.94 6.67 0.93
CA ASN A 30 13.47 7.25 -0.31
C ASN A 30 13.04 8.73 -0.51
N GLY A 31 12.84 9.48 0.59
CA GLY A 31 12.35 10.85 0.58
C GLY A 31 10.89 11.03 0.18
N ILE A 32 10.17 9.96 -0.18
CA ILE A 32 8.77 10.00 -0.66
C ILE A 32 7.73 9.62 0.42
N GLY A 33 8.18 9.38 1.65
CA GLY A 33 7.36 8.84 2.74
C GLY A 33 7.52 7.33 2.92
N GLN A 34 6.64 6.73 3.71
CA GLN A 34 6.64 5.28 3.96
C GLN A 34 5.23 4.72 4.24
N GLN A 35 5.07 3.42 4.01
CA GLN A 35 3.88 2.70 4.41
C GLN A 35 3.77 2.67 5.95
N ALA A 36 2.55 2.76 6.46
CA ALA A 36 2.30 2.82 7.90
C ALA A 36 1.12 1.94 8.31
N GLN A 37 0.85 1.89 9.61
CA GLN A 37 -0.39 1.34 10.16
C GLN A 37 -1.31 2.49 10.55
N ALA A 38 -2.60 2.32 10.30
CA ALA A 38 -3.56 3.36 10.62
C ALA A 38 -4.17 3.15 12.01
N THR A 39 -4.31 4.26 12.73
CA THR A 39 -4.92 4.37 14.06
C THR A 39 -6.39 4.81 13.94
N PRO A 40 -7.19 4.74 15.02
CA PRO A 40 -8.56 5.26 15.01
C PRO A 40 -8.68 6.75 14.64
N ALA A 41 -7.61 7.54 14.82
CA ALA A 41 -7.56 8.95 14.47
C ALA A 41 -7.07 9.21 13.03
N THR A 42 -6.68 8.18 12.29
CA THR A 42 -6.14 8.34 10.93
C THR A 42 -7.24 8.75 9.96
N ARG A 43 -7.00 9.82 9.21
CA ARG A 43 -7.93 10.32 8.19
C ARG A 43 -8.06 9.30 7.06
N THR A 44 -9.29 9.01 6.66
CA THR A 44 -9.59 8.10 5.55
C THR A 44 -10.00 8.87 4.31
N ILE A 45 -9.44 8.51 3.16
CA ILE A 45 -9.80 9.04 1.85
C ILE A 45 -10.24 7.88 0.96
N LEU A 46 -11.46 7.96 0.44
CA LEU A 46 -11.96 7.02 -0.57
C LEU A 46 -11.47 7.48 -1.95
N VAL A 47 -10.73 6.63 -2.63
CA VAL A 47 -10.37 6.81 -4.04
C VAL A 47 -11.06 5.72 -4.82
N LYS A 48 -11.97 6.12 -5.71
CA LYS A 48 -12.60 5.19 -6.64
C LYS A 48 -11.76 5.16 -7.92
N MET A 49 -11.62 3.97 -8.46
CA MET A 49 -11.03 3.73 -9.77
C MET A 49 -12.15 3.19 -10.68
N ASP A 50 -12.19 3.71 -11.89
CA ASP A 50 -12.94 3.14 -13.02
C ASP A 50 -11.97 3.04 -14.21
N ASP A 51 -12.46 2.52 -15.34
CA ASP A 51 -11.66 2.02 -16.47
C ASP A 51 -10.27 2.63 -16.69
N ILE A 52 -10.11 3.96 -16.84
CA ILE A 52 -8.78 4.60 -16.88
C ILE A 52 -8.82 5.94 -16.11
N ASN A 53 -9.41 5.91 -14.90
CA ASN A 53 -9.62 7.13 -14.14
C ASN A 53 -9.61 6.92 -12.62
N TYR A 54 -9.14 7.94 -11.91
CA TYR A 54 -9.36 8.11 -10.48
C TYR A 54 -10.45 9.15 -10.24
N SER A 55 -11.32 8.90 -9.26
CA SER A 55 -12.32 9.88 -8.83
C SER A 55 -11.70 11.15 -8.22
N GLN A 56 -10.43 11.09 -7.82
CA GLN A 56 -9.66 12.22 -7.29
C GLN A 56 -8.54 12.57 -8.26
N LYS A 57 -8.43 13.84 -8.64
CA LYS A 57 -7.32 14.36 -9.45
C LYS A 57 -6.27 15.08 -8.60
N THR A 58 -6.70 15.59 -7.46
CA THR A 58 -5.83 16.22 -6.46
C THR A 58 -6.28 15.75 -5.09
N ILE A 59 -5.32 15.40 -4.25
CA ILE A 59 -5.55 15.04 -2.85
C ILE A 59 -4.71 15.95 -1.97
N ASP A 60 -5.35 16.67 -1.06
CA ASP A 60 -4.67 17.54 -0.11
C ASP A 60 -4.12 16.75 1.07
N VAL A 61 -2.85 16.93 1.39
CA VAL A 61 -2.18 16.26 2.50
C VAL A 61 -1.28 17.23 3.24
N LYS A 62 -1.16 17.07 4.55
CA LYS A 62 -0.23 17.88 5.35
C LYS A 62 1.16 17.26 5.32
N PRO A 63 2.22 18.08 5.42
CA PRO A 63 3.57 17.58 5.68
C PRO A 63 3.63 16.60 6.85
N GLY A 64 4.12 15.38 6.64
CA GLY A 64 4.20 14.35 7.68
C GLY A 64 2.88 13.64 8.02
N GLU A 65 1.78 13.92 7.30
CA GLU A 65 0.48 13.32 7.58
C GLU A 65 0.46 11.82 7.25
N THR A 66 -0.20 11.02 8.10
CA THR A 66 -0.58 9.64 7.78
C THR A 66 -2.02 9.61 7.28
N VAL A 67 -2.23 9.03 6.10
CA VAL A 67 -3.56 8.89 5.49
C VAL A 67 -3.84 7.42 5.20
N ARG A 68 -5.07 6.98 5.50
CA ARG A 68 -5.61 5.70 5.04
C ARG A 68 -6.36 5.93 3.73
N PHE A 69 -5.88 5.36 2.65
CA PHE A 69 -6.59 5.28 1.38
C PHE A 69 -7.43 4.01 1.35
N VAL A 70 -8.72 4.17 1.05
CA VAL A 70 -9.60 3.06 0.67
C VAL A 70 -9.75 3.14 -0.84
N LEU A 71 -9.16 2.18 -1.54
CA LEU A 71 -9.10 2.11 -3.00
C LEU A 71 -10.17 1.15 -3.47
N LYS A 72 -11.20 1.65 -4.17
CA LYS A 72 -12.28 0.81 -4.70
C LYS A 72 -12.21 0.82 -6.22
N ASN A 73 -12.00 -0.34 -6.82
CA ASN A 73 -12.07 -0.49 -8.27
C ASN A 73 -13.49 -0.89 -8.69
N GLU A 74 -14.20 0.04 -9.31
CA GLU A 74 -15.55 -0.14 -9.87
C GLU A 74 -15.51 -0.41 -11.40
N GLY A 75 -14.32 -0.37 -12.01
CA GLY A 75 -14.11 -0.59 -13.45
C GLY A 75 -13.86 -2.04 -13.84
N ALA A 76 -13.67 -2.27 -15.14
CA ALA A 76 -13.43 -3.60 -15.71
C ALA A 76 -11.94 -3.99 -15.76
N LEU A 77 -11.03 -3.04 -15.60
CA LEU A 77 -9.59 -3.24 -15.71
C LEU A 77 -8.93 -3.27 -14.33
N MET A 78 -7.82 -3.99 -14.22
CA MET A 78 -6.94 -3.90 -13.07
C MET A 78 -6.41 -2.48 -12.95
N HIS A 79 -6.26 -2.01 -11.72
CA HIS A 79 -5.66 -0.72 -11.42
C HIS A 79 -4.53 -0.83 -10.44
N GLU A 80 -3.74 0.22 -10.38
CA GLU A 80 -2.70 0.39 -9.40
C GLU A 80 -2.87 1.76 -8.75
N PHE A 81 -2.48 1.89 -7.49
CA PHE A 81 -2.23 3.18 -6.85
C PHE A 81 -0.76 3.23 -6.44
N ASN A 82 0.09 3.85 -7.27
CA ASN A 82 1.53 4.01 -7.02
C ASN A 82 1.83 5.45 -6.58
N ILE A 83 2.35 5.63 -5.36
CA ILE A 83 2.77 6.93 -4.84
C ILE A 83 4.25 7.15 -5.16
N GLY A 84 4.58 8.25 -5.83
CA GLY A 84 5.98 8.55 -6.12
C GLY A 84 6.19 9.80 -6.97
N GLN A 85 7.42 9.95 -7.45
CA GLN A 85 7.79 10.97 -8.42
C GLN A 85 7.64 10.42 -9.84
N ALA A 86 7.52 11.31 -10.83
CA ALA A 86 7.35 10.90 -12.23
C ALA A 86 8.48 9.98 -12.73
N ALA A 87 9.73 10.24 -12.32
CA ALA A 87 10.87 9.41 -12.71
C ALA A 87 10.76 7.97 -12.18
N SER A 88 10.44 7.80 -10.88
CA SER A 88 10.26 6.46 -10.29
C SER A 88 9.03 5.74 -10.85
N GLN A 89 7.96 6.48 -11.16
CA GLN A 89 6.77 5.90 -11.80
C GLN A 89 7.08 5.42 -13.22
N LEU A 90 7.94 6.11 -13.97
CA LEU A 90 8.38 5.64 -15.29
C LEU A 90 9.18 4.33 -15.20
N GLU A 91 10.05 4.19 -14.20
CA GLU A 91 10.76 2.93 -13.95
C GLU A 91 9.78 1.81 -13.60
N HIS A 92 8.81 2.12 -12.75
CA HIS A 92 7.79 1.17 -12.35
C HIS A 92 6.88 0.74 -13.52
N GLN A 93 6.55 1.64 -14.44
CA GLN A 93 5.86 1.30 -15.70
C GLN A 93 6.63 0.25 -16.52
N ARG A 94 7.97 0.31 -16.54
CA ARG A 94 8.79 -0.71 -17.24
C ARG A 94 8.69 -2.06 -16.54
N LYS A 95 8.67 -2.08 -15.21
CA LYS A 95 8.43 -3.29 -14.42
C LYS A 95 7.06 -3.88 -14.78
N MET A 96 6.01 -3.06 -14.79
CA MET A 96 4.64 -3.52 -15.11
C MET A 96 4.53 -4.03 -16.54
N ALA A 97 5.16 -3.36 -17.50
CA ALA A 97 5.22 -3.84 -18.88
C ALA A 97 5.93 -5.19 -19.01
N SER A 98 6.97 -5.45 -18.22
CA SER A 98 7.62 -6.76 -18.19
C SER A 98 6.69 -7.85 -17.66
N LEU A 99 6.01 -7.61 -16.55
CA LEU A 99 5.03 -8.54 -15.98
C LEU A 99 3.86 -8.79 -16.94
N PHE A 100 3.43 -7.76 -17.67
CA PHE A 100 2.36 -7.93 -18.65
C PHE A 100 2.83 -8.79 -19.84
N LYS A 101 4.07 -8.55 -20.31
CA LYS A 101 4.66 -9.28 -21.43
C LYS A 101 4.87 -10.77 -21.14
N ASP A 102 5.26 -11.12 -19.92
CA ASP A 102 5.48 -12.52 -19.53
C ASP A 102 4.19 -13.24 -19.08
N GLY A 103 3.06 -12.52 -19.07
CA GLY A 103 1.73 -13.03 -18.73
C GLY A 103 1.45 -13.07 -17.23
N THR A 104 2.39 -12.65 -16.38
CA THR A 104 2.23 -12.54 -14.93
C THR A 104 1.19 -11.51 -14.51
N LEU A 105 1.12 -10.41 -15.24
CA LEU A 105 0.10 -9.38 -15.10
C LEU A 105 -0.84 -9.48 -16.29
N THR A 106 -2.14 -9.54 -16.03
CA THR A 106 -3.18 -9.55 -17.06
C THR A 106 -4.00 -8.26 -16.95
N PRO A 107 -4.87 -7.94 -17.94
CA PRO A 107 -5.73 -6.77 -17.85
C PRO A 107 -6.67 -6.74 -16.63
N THR A 108 -6.90 -7.87 -15.96
CA THR A 108 -7.89 -7.99 -14.87
C THR A 108 -7.33 -8.59 -13.58
N GLY A 109 -6.07 -9.03 -13.56
CA GLY A 109 -5.58 -9.90 -12.49
C GLY A 109 -4.09 -10.19 -12.57
N MET A 110 -3.52 -10.67 -11.46
CA MET A 110 -2.23 -11.36 -11.50
C MET A 110 -2.47 -12.81 -11.91
N ALA A 111 -1.66 -13.34 -12.82
CA ALA A 111 -1.80 -14.72 -13.24
C ALA A 111 -1.34 -15.69 -12.16
N GLU A 112 -2.07 -16.79 -12.08
CA GLU A 112 -1.65 -18.00 -11.42
C GLU A 112 -0.83 -18.82 -12.43
N ARG A 113 0.47 -18.99 -12.18
CA ARG A 113 1.33 -19.80 -13.05
C ARG A 113 1.45 -21.20 -12.46
N ILE A 114 1.07 -22.21 -13.23
CA ILE A 114 1.40 -23.61 -12.91
C ILE A 114 2.86 -23.84 -13.30
N VAL A 115 3.71 -24.08 -12.32
CA VAL A 115 5.10 -24.51 -12.49
C VAL A 115 5.15 -26.01 -12.29
N TRP A 116 5.63 -26.72 -13.30
CA TRP A 116 5.88 -28.14 -13.20
C TRP A 116 7.26 -28.37 -12.60
N HIS A 117 7.32 -28.96 -11.41
CA HIS A 117 8.58 -29.36 -10.79
C HIS A 117 8.97 -30.76 -11.22
N GLU A 118 10.14 -30.91 -11.82
CA GLU A 118 10.72 -32.23 -12.08
C GLU A 118 11.07 -32.91 -10.76
N ARG A 119 10.72 -34.20 -10.64
CA ARG A 119 11.13 -35.01 -9.49
C ARG A 119 12.57 -35.47 -9.75
N TYR A 120 13.54 -35.03 -8.94
CA TYR A 120 14.94 -35.43 -9.10
C TYR A 120 15.10 -36.93 -8.78
N GLY A 121 15.55 -37.73 -9.76
CA GLY A 121 15.87 -39.15 -9.63
C GLY A 121 16.47 -39.68 -10.93
N MET A 122 17.55 -40.47 -10.86
CA MET A 122 18.12 -41.12 -12.05
C MET A 122 17.19 -42.25 -12.51
N GLY A 123 16.45 -41.99 -13.58
CA GLY A 123 15.62 -42.99 -14.26
C GLY A 123 14.78 -42.31 -15.33
N ASP A 124 14.81 -42.86 -16.54
CA ASP A 124 14.04 -42.45 -17.72
C ASP A 124 12.52 -42.65 -17.58
N SER A 125 12.02 -42.93 -16.38
CA SER A 125 10.60 -43.10 -16.12
C SER A 125 9.94 -41.76 -15.77
N ASN A 126 9.33 -41.18 -16.79
CA ASN A 126 8.23 -40.23 -16.74
C ASN A 126 7.17 -40.66 -15.69
N PRO A 127 6.94 -39.85 -14.64
CA PRO A 127 5.59 -39.32 -14.46
C PRO A 127 5.62 -37.78 -14.43
N PRO A 128 4.51 -37.10 -14.78
CA PRO A 128 4.46 -35.64 -14.81
C PRO A 128 4.91 -35.08 -13.45
N GLY A 129 5.72 -34.02 -13.50
CA GLY A 129 6.10 -33.25 -12.33
C GLY A 129 4.88 -32.87 -11.48
N TYR A 130 5.09 -32.49 -10.23
CA TYR A 130 3.97 -31.95 -9.46
C TYR A 130 3.73 -30.49 -9.87
N PRO A 131 2.46 -30.09 -10.10
CA PRO A 131 2.15 -28.71 -10.41
C PRO A 131 2.19 -27.87 -9.13
N GLU A 132 3.03 -26.84 -9.09
CA GLU A 132 2.94 -25.76 -8.11
C GLU A 132 2.22 -24.57 -8.75
N VAL A 133 1.13 -24.11 -8.15
CA VAL A 133 0.50 -22.85 -8.52
C VAL A 133 1.24 -21.72 -7.84
N ILE A 134 2.10 -21.01 -8.59
CA ILE A 134 2.77 -19.81 -8.11
C ILE A 134 1.91 -18.60 -8.48
N LYS A 135 1.36 -17.93 -7.46
CA LYS A 135 0.81 -16.58 -7.59
C LYS A 135 1.98 -15.61 -7.65
N ALA A 136 2.13 -14.93 -8.77
CA ALA A 136 3.11 -13.86 -8.86
C ALA A 136 2.76 -12.72 -7.89
N LYS A 137 3.79 -12.16 -7.28
CA LYS A 137 3.66 -11.06 -6.33
C LYS A 137 4.16 -9.77 -6.96
N HIS A 138 3.40 -8.71 -6.72
CA HIS A 138 3.81 -7.33 -6.89
C HIS A 138 3.99 -6.77 -5.48
N ASP A 139 5.23 -6.57 -5.07
CA ASP A 139 5.63 -6.32 -3.68
C ASP A 139 6.31 -4.95 -3.49
N ASP A 140 5.97 -3.97 -4.32
CA ASP A 140 6.49 -2.62 -4.19
C ASP A 140 5.82 -1.89 -3.02
N PRO A 141 6.57 -1.33 -2.05
CA PRO A 141 6.01 -0.79 -0.81
C PRO A 141 5.16 0.47 -1.02
N ASN A 142 5.36 1.16 -2.13
CA ASN A 142 4.66 2.39 -2.50
C ASN A 142 3.55 2.16 -3.54
N ALA A 143 3.14 0.92 -3.78
CA ALA A 143 2.17 0.58 -4.81
C ALA A 143 1.19 -0.49 -4.36
N VAL A 144 -0.06 -0.36 -4.78
CA VAL A 144 -1.11 -1.36 -4.54
C VAL A 144 -1.88 -1.64 -5.81
N LEU A 145 -1.84 -2.89 -6.28
CA LEU A 145 -2.72 -3.38 -7.35
C LEU A 145 -4.13 -3.65 -6.81
N VAL A 146 -5.16 -3.20 -7.51
CA VAL A 146 -6.57 -3.34 -7.15
C VAL A 146 -7.32 -3.99 -8.31
N GLU A 147 -7.76 -5.23 -8.09
CA GLU A 147 -8.50 -6.02 -9.08
C GLU A 147 -9.90 -5.44 -9.32
N PRO A 148 -10.50 -5.66 -10.50
CA PRO A 148 -11.87 -5.27 -10.80
C PRO A 148 -12.86 -5.72 -9.71
N GLY A 149 -13.74 -4.82 -9.28
CA GLY A 149 -14.77 -5.10 -8.27
C GLY A 149 -14.25 -5.21 -6.83
N THR A 150 -12.94 -5.08 -6.59
CA THR A 150 -12.36 -5.22 -5.26
C THR A 150 -12.14 -3.88 -4.55
N THR A 151 -11.94 -3.95 -3.23
CA THR A 151 -11.52 -2.82 -2.40
C THR A 151 -10.25 -3.19 -1.65
N LYS A 152 -9.26 -2.31 -1.65
CA LYS A 152 -8.02 -2.47 -0.88
C LYS A 152 -7.73 -1.24 -0.05
N GLU A 153 -7.02 -1.45 1.04
CA GLU A 153 -6.54 -0.35 1.89
C GLU A 153 -5.05 -0.12 1.67
N PHE A 154 -4.66 1.14 1.68
CA PHE A 154 -3.26 1.54 1.62
C PHE A 154 -3.02 2.70 2.58
N VAL A 155 -2.11 2.54 3.52
CA VAL A 155 -1.84 3.55 4.54
C VAL A 155 -0.45 4.12 4.32
N TRP A 156 -0.36 5.43 4.12
CA TRP A 156 0.88 6.12 3.77
C TRP A 156 1.14 7.29 4.69
N THR A 157 2.36 7.41 5.17
CA THR A 157 2.88 8.61 5.86
C THR A 157 3.68 9.44 4.88
N PHE A 158 3.19 10.65 4.60
CA PHE A 158 3.80 11.59 3.67
C PHE A 158 5.10 12.19 4.21
N PRO A 159 6.05 12.57 3.33
CA PRO A 159 7.23 13.31 3.77
C PRO A 159 6.84 14.72 4.22
N LYS A 160 7.79 15.42 4.84
CA LYS A 160 7.59 16.82 5.26
C LYS A 160 7.73 17.82 4.10
N ALA A 161 8.31 17.40 2.99
CA ALA A 161 8.53 18.23 1.81
C ALA A 161 8.71 17.36 0.57
N GLY A 162 8.56 17.96 -0.61
CA GLY A 162 8.74 17.30 -1.90
C GLY A 162 7.47 17.34 -2.75
N SER A 163 7.63 16.99 -4.02
CA SER A 163 6.52 16.85 -4.97
C SER A 163 6.23 15.38 -5.16
N LEU A 164 4.99 14.97 -4.92
CA LEU A 164 4.54 13.60 -5.07
C LEU A 164 3.25 13.57 -5.89
N SER A 165 3.10 12.51 -6.66
CA SER A 165 1.91 12.17 -7.40
C SER A 165 1.48 10.75 -7.06
N PHE A 166 0.25 10.40 -7.43
CA PHE A 166 -0.21 9.03 -7.50
C PHE A 166 -0.57 8.68 -8.94
N ALA A 167 -0.25 7.48 -9.37
CA ALA A 167 -0.51 7.06 -10.74
C ALA A 167 -0.80 5.57 -10.87
N CYS A 168 -1.48 5.21 -11.95
CA CYS A 168 -1.62 3.83 -12.37
C CYS A 168 -0.52 3.54 -13.39
N THR A 169 0.46 2.72 -13.03
CA THR A 169 1.62 2.45 -13.91
C THR A 169 1.43 1.22 -14.80
N LEU A 170 0.22 0.67 -14.83
CA LEU A 170 -0.12 -0.43 -15.74
C LEU A 170 0.01 0.03 -17.19
N PRO A 171 0.38 -0.88 -18.12
CA PRO A 171 0.63 -0.52 -19.51
C PRO A 171 -0.52 0.26 -20.14
N GLY A 172 -0.26 1.49 -20.58
CA GLY A 172 -1.22 2.37 -21.26
C GLY A 172 -2.03 3.28 -20.32
N HIS A 173 -2.19 2.94 -19.05
CA HIS A 173 -3.05 3.70 -18.13
C HIS A 173 -2.44 5.07 -17.77
N TYR A 174 -1.14 5.09 -17.45
CA TYR A 174 -0.41 6.34 -17.19
C TYR A 174 -0.45 7.27 -18.41
N GLN A 175 -0.16 6.73 -19.59
CA GLN A 175 -0.12 7.46 -20.86
C GLN A 175 -1.48 8.04 -21.24
N ALA A 176 -2.56 7.36 -20.86
CA ALA A 176 -3.93 7.82 -21.02
C ALA A 176 -4.37 8.86 -19.97
N GLY A 177 -3.48 9.24 -19.04
CA GLY A 177 -3.73 10.30 -18.06
C GLY A 177 -4.29 9.82 -16.73
N MET A 178 -4.14 8.53 -16.39
CA MET A 178 -4.52 8.01 -15.07
C MET A 178 -3.47 8.36 -14.00
N VAL A 179 -3.33 9.67 -13.78
CA VAL A 179 -2.40 10.31 -12.84
C VAL A 179 -3.19 11.34 -12.02
N GLY A 180 -2.79 11.54 -10.78
CA GLY A 180 -3.25 12.62 -9.93
C GLY A 180 -2.14 13.13 -9.01
N GLU A 181 -2.38 14.29 -8.40
CA GLU A 181 -1.36 15.02 -7.66
C GLU A 181 -1.65 15.07 -6.16
N PHE A 182 -0.59 15.09 -5.34
CA PHE A 182 -0.72 15.45 -3.94
C PHE A 182 -0.38 16.94 -3.75
N ALA A 183 -1.32 17.69 -3.19
CA ALA A 183 -1.08 19.06 -2.77
C ALA A 183 -0.62 19.06 -1.31
N LEU A 184 0.68 19.18 -1.09
CA LEU A 184 1.27 19.30 0.25
C LEU A 184 1.05 20.72 0.78
N ARG A 185 0.10 20.90 1.70
CA ARG A 185 -0.26 22.22 2.27
C ARG A 185 -0.86 22.16 3.67
#